data_AF-A0A4U0REI3-F1
#
_entry.id   AF-A0A4U0REI3-F1
#
_cell.length_a   1.000
_cell.length_b   1.000
_cell.length_c   1.000
_cell.angle_alpha   90.00
_cell.angle_beta   90.00
_cell.angle_gamma   90.00
#
_symmetry.space_group_name_H-M   'P 1'
#
loop_
_entity.id
_entity.type
_entity.pdbx_description
1 polymer ?
#
loop_
_entity_poly.entity_id
_entity_poly.type
_entity_poly.pdbx_seq_one_letter_code
_entity_poly.pdbx_strand_id
1 'polypeptide(L)'
;MQLNDILADAQDQDRGRDFELADPVTGKPTGIVLRIAGPDSATQARARLQFTDELAEAMDAEGRVSGADRERARLNNLARCVLGWTITEDGQPVPYNHASVLRLLKAAQWVQVQVDGFAADRAAFRGTVQ
;
A
#
# COMPACT_ATOMS: atom_id res chain seq x y z
N MET A 1 -6.17 -10.10 25.51
CA MET A 1 -6.52 -10.20 24.09
C MET A 1 -7.28 -11.50 23.88
N GLN A 2 -8.52 -11.38 23.45
CA GLN A 2 -9.46 -12.46 23.16
C GLN A 2 -9.73 -12.50 21.63
N LEU A 3 -10.40 -13.55 21.13
CA LEU A 3 -10.67 -13.70 19.69
C LEU A 3 -11.46 -12.51 19.12
N ASN A 4 -12.45 -12.01 19.86
CA ASN A 4 -13.21 -10.82 19.47
C ASN A 4 -12.34 -9.56 19.37
N ASP A 5 -11.34 -9.39 20.25
CA ASP A 5 -10.39 -8.28 20.18
C ASP A 5 -9.57 -8.36 18.88
N ILE A 6 -9.14 -9.57 18.49
CA ILE A 6 -8.38 -9.81 17.25
C ILE A 6 -9.22 -9.50 16.01
N LEU A 7 -10.48 -9.94 15.99
CA LEU A 7 -11.39 -9.69 14.88
C LEU A 7 -11.73 -8.19 14.74
N ALA A 8 -11.92 -7.50 15.86
CA ALA A 8 -12.15 -6.06 15.87
C ALA A 8 -10.92 -5.29 15.34
N ASP A 9 -9.72 -5.64 15.80
CA ASP A 9 -8.47 -5.04 15.31
C ASP A 9 -8.32 -5.23 13.80
N ALA A 10 -8.54 -6.44 13.27
CA ALA A 10 -8.48 -6.70 11.83
C ALA A 10 -9.49 -5.87 11.02
N GLN A 11 -10.69 -5.64 11.54
CA GLN A 11 -11.69 -4.75 10.91
C GLN A 11 -11.25 -3.28 10.92
N ASP A 12 -10.67 -2.81 12.01
CA ASP A 12 -10.13 -1.46 12.09
C ASP A 12 -8.95 -1.25 11.14
N GLN A 13 -8.09 -2.25 10.97
CA GLN A 13 -7.04 -2.21 9.97
C GLN A 13 -7.58 -2.10 8.54
N ASP A 14 -8.76 -2.67 8.24
CA ASP A 14 -9.39 -2.60 6.92
C ASP A 14 -9.90 -1.19 6.56
N ARG A 15 -10.22 -0.36 7.57
CA ARG A 15 -10.54 1.06 7.38
C ARG A 15 -9.33 1.89 6.95
N GLY A 16 -8.13 1.41 7.28
CA GLY A 16 -6.86 2.05 6.96
C GLY A 16 -6.56 3.32 7.77
N ARG A 17 -5.32 3.80 7.63
CA ARG A 17 -4.80 4.99 8.32
C ARG A 17 -4.21 5.97 7.31
N ASP A 18 -4.28 7.26 7.64
CA ASP A 18 -3.60 8.28 6.85
C ASP A 18 -2.10 8.21 7.10
N PHE A 19 -1.36 8.29 6.01
CA PHE A 19 0.08 8.35 5.97
C PHE A 19 0.48 9.52 5.08
N GLU A 20 1.22 10.47 5.66
CA GLU A 20 1.77 11.58 4.91
C GLU A 20 3.20 11.27 4.48
N LEU A 21 3.48 11.37 3.18
CA LEU A 21 4.84 11.21 2.67
C LEU A 21 5.74 12.29 3.24
N ALA A 22 6.93 11.89 3.70
CA ALA A 22 7.97 12.79 4.13
C ALA A 22 9.02 12.95 3.03
N ASP A 23 9.53 14.17 2.85
CA ASP A 23 10.69 14.42 2.01
C ASP A 23 11.89 13.60 2.51
N PRO A 24 12.56 12.81 1.66
CA PRO A 24 13.54 11.82 2.10
C PRO A 24 14.85 12.44 2.62
N VAL A 25 15.08 13.74 2.42
CA VAL A 25 16.29 14.44 2.87
C VAL A 25 16.03 15.20 4.16
N THR A 26 14.90 15.90 4.24
CA THR A 26 14.56 16.81 5.35
C THR A 26 13.64 16.17 6.38
N GLY A 27 12.97 15.06 6.04
CA GLY A 27 11.94 14.42 6.86
C GLY A 27 10.66 15.25 7.01
N LYS A 28 10.53 16.37 6.28
CA LYS A 28 9.35 17.23 6.38
C LYS A 28 8.17 16.65 5.62
N PRO A 29 6.94 16.83 6.10
CA PRO A 29 5.76 16.39 5.37
C PRO A 29 5.64 17.10 4.02
N THR A 30 5.23 16.34 3.00
CA THR A 30 5.11 16.81 1.62
C THR A 30 3.71 17.37 1.28
N GLY A 31 2.73 17.17 2.15
CA GLY A 31 1.31 17.41 1.85
C GLY A 31 0.63 16.30 1.06
N ILE A 32 1.37 15.27 0.62
CA ILE A 32 0.80 14.08 -0.04
C ILE A 32 0.36 13.09 1.03
N VAL A 33 -0.94 12.85 1.10
CA VAL A 33 -1.54 11.93 2.09
C VAL A 33 -2.13 10.72 1.38
N LEU A 34 -1.78 9.51 1.83
CA LEU A 34 -2.37 8.26 1.39
C LEU A 34 -3.15 7.64 2.55
N ARG A 35 -4.35 7.13 2.29
CA ARG A 35 -5.02 6.21 3.21
C ARG A 35 -4.65 4.79 2.84
N ILE A 36 -4.00 4.07 3.76
CA ILE A 36 -3.43 2.74 3.52
C ILE A 36 -4.09 1.73 4.46
N ALA A 37 -4.47 0.56 3.95
CA ALA A 37 -4.98 -0.55 4.77
C ALA A 37 -3.88 -1.20 5.61
N GLY A 38 -4.20 -1.64 6.83
CA GLY A 38 -3.23 -2.25 7.74
C GLY A 38 -2.80 -3.67 7.35
N PRO A 39 -1.66 -4.15 7.86
CA PRO A 39 -1.03 -5.43 7.47
C PRO A 39 -1.91 -6.68 7.68
N ASP A 40 -2.77 -6.66 8.69
CA ASP A 40 -3.66 -7.76 9.06
C ASP A 40 -5.11 -7.54 8.54
N SER A 41 -5.32 -6.54 7.69
CA SER A 41 -6.63 -6.28 7.06
C SER A 41 -7.03 -7.33 6.02
N ALA A 42 -8.33 -7.48 5.80
CA ALA A 42 -8.87 -8.29 4.70
C ALA A 42 -8.45 -7.75 3.32
N THR A 43 -8.28 -6.43 3.19
CA THR A 43 -7.78 -5.78 1.97
C THR A 43 -6.37 -6.22 1.62
N GLN A 44 -5.43 -6.19 2.57
CA GLN A 44 -4.08 -6.70 2.33
C GLN A 44 -4.07 -8.21 2.08
N ALA A 45 -4.93 -8.99 2.75
CA ALA A 45 -5.07 -10.42 2.46
C ALA A 45 -5.49 -10.68 1.00
N ARG A 46 -6.49 -9.93 0.49
CA ARG A 46 -6.92 -10.01 -0.91
C ARG A 46 -5.82 -9.57 -1.89
N ALA A 47 -5.04 -8.54 -1.53
CA ALA A 47 -3.91 -8.10 -2.35
C ALA A 47 -2.85 -9.19 -2.50
N ARG A 48 -2.51 -9.91 -1.41
CA ARG A 48 -1.55 -11.02 -1.44
C ARG A 48 -2.02 -12.22 -2.27
N LEU A 49 -3.32 -12.51 -2.26
CA LEU A 49 -3.90 -13.52 -3.15
C LEU A 49 -3.71 -13.13 -4.62
N GLN A 50 -4.11 -11.90 -4.99
CA GLN A 50 -3.94 -11.40 -6.35
C GLN A 50 -2.47 -11.30 -6.78
N PHE A 51 -1.55 -11.00 -5.86
CA PHE A 51 -0.12 -11.07 -6.12
C PHE A 51 0.33 -12.47 -6.52
N THR A 52 -0.19 -13.49 -5.85
CA THR A 52 0.14 -14.89 -6.15
C THR A 52 -0.40 -15.28 -7.52
N ASP A 53 -1.63 -14.86 -7.84
CA ASP A 53 -2.23 -15.07 -9.16
C ASP A 53 -1.44 -14.37 -10.27
N GLU A 54 -1.04 -13.10 -10.06
CA GLU A 54 -0.22 -12.34 -11.01
C GLU A 54 1.16 -12.98 -11.25
N LEU A 55 1.78 -13.55 -10.22
CA LEU A 55 3.03 -14.28 -10.39
C LEU A 55 2.82 -15.55 -11.21
N ALA A 56 1.73 -16.29 -10.97
CA ALA A 56 1.40 -17.50 -11.72
C ALA A 56 1.12 -17.19 -13.20
N GLU A 57 0.37 -16.12 -13.48
CA GLU A 57 0.09 -15.65 -14.84
C GLU A 57 1.35 -15.20 -15.60
N ALA A 58 2.36 -14.70 -14.88
CA ALA A 58 3.62 -14.23 -15.47
C ALA A 58 4.70 -15.33 -15.59
N MET A 59 4.42 -16.57 -15.20
CA MET A 59 5.36 -17.69 -15.32
C MET A 59 5.57 -18.08 -16.78
N ASP A 60 6.83 -18.27 -17.17
CA ASP A 60 7.18 -18.87 -18.47
C ASP A 60 6.93 -20.39 -18.47
N ALA A 61 7.20 -21.03 -19.62
CA ALA A 61 7.01 -22.47 -19.81
C ALA A 61 7.90 -23.31 -18.87
N GLU A 62 9.01 -22.75 -18.39
CA GLU A 62 9.93 -23.36 -17.44
C GLU A 62 9.57 -23.05 -15.99
N GLY A 63 8.47 -22.36 -15.74
CA GLY A 63 7.97 -22.00 -14.42
C GLY A 63 8.74 -20.87 -13.74
N ARG A 64 9.43 -20.02 -14.51
CA ARG A 64 10.20 -18.88 -13.99
C ARG A 64 9.41 -17.60 -14.18
N VAL A 65 9.56 -16.68 -13.23
CA VAL A 65 9.03 -15.32 -13.34
C VAL A 65 10.21 -14.36 -13.47
N SER A 66 10.17 -13.50 -14.47
CA SER A 66 11.22 -12.51 -14.70
C SER A 66 11.32 -11.51 -13.53
N GLY A 67 12.48 -10.88 -13.36
CA GLY A 67 12.64 -9.83 -12.35
C GLY A 67 11.70 -8.64 -12.58
N ALA A 68 11.46 -8.28 -13.84
CA ALA A 68 10.55 -7.19 -14.21
C ALA A 68 9.08 -7.54 -13.87
N ASP A 69 8.66 -8.78 -14.11
CA ASP A 69 7.30 -9.22 -13.79
C ASP A 69 7.09 -9.33 -12.28
N ARG A 70 8.10 -9.81 -11.53
CA ARG A 70 8.06 -9.81 -10.06
C ARG A 70 7.91 -8.42 -9.49
N GLU A 71 8.67 -7.45 -10.00
CA GLU A 71 8.59 -6.08 -9.52
C GLU A 71 7.25 -5.42 -9.89
N ARG A 72 6.73 -5.68 -11.09
CA ARG A 72 5.38 -5.25 -11.49
C ARG A 72 4.32 -5.80 -10.53
N ALA A 73 4.36 -7.10 -10.22
CA ALA A 73 3.41 -7.73 -9.31
C ALA A 73 3.53 -7.17 -7.88
N ARG A 74 4.75 -6.92 -7.41
CA ARG A 74 5.00 -6.30 -6.09
C ARG A 74 4.40 -4.89 -6.00
N LEU A 75 4.59 -4.06 -7.03
CA LEU A 75 4.01 -2.71 -7.08
C LEU A 75 2.48 -2.75 -7.17
N ASN A 76 1.91 -3.68 -7.93
CA ASN A 76 0.46 -3.88 -7.96
C ASN A 76 -0.08 -4.30 -6.59
N ASN A 77 0.60 -5.22 -5.90
CA ASN A 77 0.25 -5.60 -4.53
C ASN A 77 0.22 -4.39 -3.59
N LEU A 78 1.28 -3.57 -3.60
CA LEU A 78 1.35 -2.36 -2.77
C LEU A 78 0.27 -1.34 -3.13
N ALA A 79 0.01 -1.14 -4.43
CA ALA A 79 -1.03 -0.21 -4.89
C ALA A 79 -2.43 -0.61 -4.42
N ARG A 80 -2.74 -1.91 -4.35
CA ARG A 80 -4.02 -2.42 -3.81
C ARG A 80 -4.21 -2.17 -2.32
N CYS A 81 -3.14 -1.91 -1.59
CA CYS A 81 -3.21 -1.57 -0.16
C CYS A 81 -3.60 -0.10 0.07
N VAL A 82 -3.50 0.76 -0.95
CA VAL A 82 -3.99 2.14 -0.87
C VAL A 82 -5.51 2.12 -1.06
N LEU A 83 -6.22 2.87 -0.21
CA LEU A 83 -7.70 2.97 -0.20
C LEU A 83 -8.20 4.33 -0.68
N GLY A 84 -7.32 5.33 -0.69
CA GLY A 84 -7.60 6.69 -1.11
C GLY A 84 -6.36 7.56 -0.94
N TRP A 85 -6.44 8.80 -1.42
CA TRP A 85 -5.35 9.77 -1.26
C TRP A 85 -5.83 11.21 -1.35
N THR A 86 -4.96 12.14 -0.98
CA THR A 86 -5.05 13.57 -1.28
C THR A 86 -3.73 14.00 -1.89
N ILE A 87 -3.75 14.29 -3.20
CA ILE A 87 -2.58 14.70 -3.99
C ILE A 87 -3.02 15.79 -4.96
N THR A 88 -2.17 16.79 -5.15
CA THR A 88 -2.35 17.79 -6.21
C THR A 88 -1.17 17.78 -7.17
N GLU A 89 -1.45 18.06 -8.44
CA GLU A 89 -0.48 18.24 -9.52
C GLU A 89 -0.90 19.49 -10.28
N ASP A 90 0.00 20.46 -10.43
CA ASP A 90 -0.27 21.78 -11.03
C ASP A 90 -1.52 22.48 -10.42
N GLY A 91 -1.71 22.30 -9.10
CA GLY A 91 -2.84 22.90 -8.36
C GLY A 91 -4.18 22.19 -8.55
N GLN A 92 -4.24 21.08 -9.30
CA GLN A 92 -5.45 20.29 -9.50
C GLN A 92 -5.37 18.96 -8.73
N PRO A 93 -6.48 18.47 -8.14
CA PRO A 93 -6.51 17.16 -7.51
C PRO A 93 -6.21 16.04 -8.51
N VAL A 94 -5.31 15.12 -8.15
CA VAL A 94 -5.06 13.91 -8.95
C VAL A 94 -6.14 12.86 -8.62
N PRO A 95 -6.93 12.38 -9.60
CA PRO A 95 -7.97 11.39 -9.34
C PRO A 95 -7.42 10.11 -8.72
N TYR A 96 -8.10 9.61 -7.70
CA TYR A 96 -7.75 8.34 -7.09
C TYR A 96 -8.18 7.17 -7.98
N ASN A 97 -7.19 6.42 -8.47
CA ASN A 97 -7.37 5.14 -9.16
C ASN A 97 -6.05 4.35 -9.16
N HIS A 98 -6.13 3.04 -9.45
CA HIS A 98 -4.97 2.13 -9.41
C HIS A 98 -3.80 2.59 -10.28
N ALA A 99 -4.09 3.08 -11.50
CA ALA A 99 -3.05 3.57 -12.42
C ALA A 99 -2.31 4.79 -11.86
N SER A 100 -3.03 5.68 -11.19
CA SER A 100 -2.45 6.88 -10.57
C SER A 100 -1.61 6.51 -9.36
N VAL A 101 -2.05 5.54 -8.54
CA VAL A 101 -1.24 5.02 -7.42
C VAL A 101 0.06 4.40 -7.94
N LEU A 102 0.00 3.60 -9.00
CA LEU A 102 1.20 3.06 -9.64
C LEU A 102 2.12 4.15 -10.18
N ARG A 103 1.57 5.25 -10.74
CA ARG A 103 2.36 6.39 -11.20
C ARG A 103 3.15 7.02 -10.05
N LEU A 104 2.51 7.21 -8.90
CA LEU A 104 3.17 7.72 -7.69
C LEU A 104 4.26 6.77 -7.19
N LEU A 105 3.95 5.48 -7.04
CA LEU A 105 4.92 4.49 -6.56
C LEU A 105 6.13 4.36 -7.49
N LYS A 106 5.94 4.52 -8.80
CA LYS A 106 7.03 4.49 -9.80
C LYS A 106 7.81 5.80 -9.89
N ALA A 107 7.33 6.90 -9.28
CA ALA A 107 7.98 8.20 -9.38
C ALA A 107 9.38 8.21 -8.73
N ALA A 108 9.53 7.54 -7.58
CA ALA A 108 10.84 7.36 -6.95
C ALA A 108 10.84 6.20 -5.94
N GLN A 109 12.00 5.55 -5.78
CA GLN A 109 12.16 4.41 -4.87
C GLN A 109 11.85 4.76 -3.41
N TRP A 110 12.18 5.98 -2.97
CA TRP A 110 11.94 6.40 -1.58
C TRP A 110 10.43 6.44 -1.24
N VAL A 111 9.58 6.72 -2.22
CA VAL A 111 8.12 6.71 -2.04
C VAL A 111 7.67 5.27 -1.75
N GLN A 112 8.16 4.31 -2.52
CA GLN A 112 7.83 2.91 -2.33
C GLN A 112 8.25 2.41 -0.95
N VAL A 113 9.47 2.74 -0.52
CA VAL A 113 10.00 2.33 0.79
C VAL A 113 9.15 2.89 1.92
N GLN A 114 8.74 4.16 1.84
CA GLN A 114 7.89 4.79 2.84
C GLN A 114 6.48 4.18 2.89
N VAL A 115 5.83 4.00 1.74
CA VAL A 115 4.48 3.43 1.65
C VAL A 115 4.47 1.96 2.08
N ASP A 116 5.44 1.17 1.64
CA ASP A 116 5.61 -0.24 2.02
C ASP A 116 5.92 -0.39 3.51
N GLY A 117 6.82 0.44 4.03
CA GLY A 117 7.16 0.48 5.46
C GLY A 117 5.94 0.77 6.33
N PHE A 118 5.14 1.77 5.96
CA PHE A 118 3.89 2.07 6.67
C PHE A 118 2.89 0.92 6.55
N ALA A 119 2.66 0.39 5.34
CA ALA A 119 1.73 -0.71 5.12
C ALA A 119 2.07 -1.99 5.91
N ALA A 120 3.34 -2.20 6.26
CA ALA A 120 3.80 -3.33 7.05
C ALA A 120 3.81 -3.08 8.58
N ASP A 121 3.67 -1.82 9.03
CA ASP A 121 3.84 -1.44 10.44
C ASP A 121 2.57 -1.67 11.27
N ARG A 122 2.45 -2.82 11.92
CA ARG A 122 1.34 -3.11 12.85
C ARG A 122 1.17 -2.08 13.96
N ALA A 123 2.23 -1.41 14.41
CA ALA A 123 2.13 -0.41 15.46
C ALA A 123 1.42 0.85 14.97
N ALA A 124 1.64 1.25 13.71
CA ALA A 124 0.93 2.38 13.09
C ALA A 124 -0.58 2.17 12.96
N PHE A 125 -1.03 0.92 13.00
CA PHE A 125 -2.45 0.55 12.90
C PHE A 125 -3.09 0.15 14.23
N ARG A 126 -2.29 -0.17 15.25
CA ARG A 126 -2.79 -0.46 16.60
C ARG A 126 -3.20 0.81 17.32
N GLY A 127 -4.46 0.85 17.75
CA GLY A 127 -4.93 1.79 18.75
C GLY A 127 -5.01 3.24 18.27
N THR A 128 -6.23 3.68 17.95
CA THR A 128 -6.63 5.07 18.20
C THR A 128 -8.12 5.03 18.46
N VAL A 129 -8.47 4.71 19.71
CA VAL A 129 -9.56 5.42 20.38
C VAL A 129 -8.93 6.73 20.83
N GLN A 130 -9.14 7.79 20.05
CA GLN A 130 -9.20 9.14 20.61
C GLN A 130 -10.66 9.57 20.53
#